data_AF-A0A0K9CMW2-F1
#
_entry.id   AF-A0A0K9CMW2-F1
#
_cell.length_a   1.000
_cell.length_b   1.000
_cell.length_c   1.000
_cell.angle_alpha   90.00
_cell.angle_beta   90.00
_cell.angle_gamma   90.00
#
_symmetry.space_group_name_H-M   'P 1'
#
loop_
_entity.id
_entity.type
_entity.pdbx_description
1 polymer ?
#
loop_
_entity_poly.entity_id
_entity_poly.type
_entity_poly.pdbx_seq_one_letter_code
_entity_poly.pdbx_strand_id
1 'polypeptide(L)'
;MSKSLYDFHEGYDLYNLGFTAGILGSVIIAVLKLYHFEITPQFLLSTEYDIPLKILCSSAFFSLIIIGFYINDNSLSGYFSLIKDNGYKSDFTQKYGYGLTFINMGVMGFVSIGFVMITGQAFNGPVLAALFTVVGFSANGKTVFNTLPILLGVLLASLGSKGSIFTLAISGLFGTALAPISGIFGPVAGIIAGWLHLAVVQNVGLVHGGLNLYNNGFSAGIVAGFLLPIFNMITDNNNQRKMNIQRKHMNFLKTVQANIKKRIDEKEDEEKK
;
A
#
# COMPACT_ATOMS: atom_id res chain seq x y z
N MET A 1 -12.13 3.72 -19.58
CA MET A 1 -12.29 4.17 -18.17
C MET A 1 -11.18 3.66 -17.26
N SER A 2 -10.98 2.33 -17.12
CA SER A 2 -9.97 1.75 -16.22
C SER A 2 -8.54 2.30 -16.39
N LYS A 3 -8.07 2.50 -17.64
CA LYS A 3 -6.75 3.11 -17.90
C LYS A 3 -6.63 4.55 -17.37
N SER A 4 -7.62 5.39 -17.64
CA SER A 4 -7.63 6.78 -17.16
C SER A 4 -7.69 6.88 -15.64
N LEU A 5 -8.39 5.95 -14.97
CA LEU A 5 -8.46 5.90 -13.51
C LEU A 5 -7.18 5.31 -12.89
N TYR A 6 -6.50 4.41 -13.60
CA TYR A 6 -5.15 3.97 -13.22
C TYR A 6 -4.15 5.13 -13.25
N ASP A 7 -4.22 5.96 -14.31
CA ASP A 7 -3.37 7.14 -14.47
C ASP A 7 -3.63 8.18 -13.36
N PHE A 8 -4.87 8.30 -12.88
CA PHE A 8 -5.24 9.23 -11.80
C PHE A 8 -4.49 8.99 -10.49
N HIS A 9 -4.22 7.72 -10.15
CA HIS A 9 -3.46 7.36 -8.96
C HIS A 9 -2.06 6.83 -9.29
N GLU A 10 -1.61 6.97 -10.54
CA GLU A 10 -0.33 6.52 -11.09
C GLU A 10 0.10 5.08 -10.74
N GLY A 11 -0.83 4.16 -10.46
CA GLY A 11 -0.52 2.80 -10.01
C GLY A 11 -0.15 2.64 -8.52
N TYR A 12 -0.37 3.65 -7.67
CA TYR A 12 -0.21 3.54 -6.21
C TYR A 12 -1.38 2.83 -5.50
N ASP A 13 -2.53 2.68 -6.16
CA ASP A 13 -3.60 1.77 -5.77
C ASP A 13 -3.51 0.49 -6.60
N LEU A 14 -3.19 -0.63 -5.95
CA LEU A 14 -3.13 -1.94 -6.60
C LEU A 14 -4.52 -2.46 -7.00
N TYR A 15 -5.62 -1.93 -6.43
CA TYR A 15 -7.00 -2.39 -6.65
C TYR A 15 -7.80 -1.45 -7.56
N ASN A 16 -7.20 -0.92 -8.62
CA ASN A 16 -7.81 0.02 -9.58
C ASN A 16 -9.19 -0.43 -10.13
N LEU A 17 -9.44 -1.74 -10.23
CA LEU A 17 -10.75 -2.24 -10.65
C LEU A 17 -11.86 -1.86 -9.65
N GLY A 18 -11.55 -1.87 -8.35
CA GLY A 18 -12.45 -1.40 -7.31
C GLY A 18 -12.68 0.11 -7.36
N PHE A 19 -11.66 0.90 -7.69
CA PHE A 19 -11.81 2.33 -7.93
C PHE A 19 -12.73 2.63 -9.13
N THR A 20 -12.49 1.92 -10.23
CA THR A 20 -13.32 1.99 -11.44
C THR A 20 -14.78 1.60 -11.17
N ALA A 21 -15.00 0.51 -10.45
CA ALA A 21 -16.33 0.05 -10.07
C ALA A 21 -17.05 1.05 -9.15
N GLY A 22 -16.32 1.68 -8.22
CA GLY A 22 -16.89 2.68 -7.33
C GLY A 22 -17.34 3.96 -8.02
N ILE A 23 -16.57 4.45 -8.99
CA ILE A 23 -16.96 5.60 -9.82
C ILE A 23 -18.24 5.25 -10.60
N LEU A 24 -18.28 4.09 -11.26
CA LEU A 24 -19.46 3.64 -12.00
C LEU A 24 -20.68 3.49 -11.10
N GLY A 25 -20.51 2.83 -9.95
CA GLY A 25 -21.59 2.63 -8.96
C GLY A 25 -22.15 3.95 -8.44
N SER A 26 -21.29 4.95 -8.19
CA SER A 26 -21.71 6.28 -7.75
C SER A 26 -22.57 6.99 -8.80
N VAL A 27 -22.22 6.87 -10.08
CA VAL A 27 -23.02 7.43 -11.19
C VAL A 27 -24.37 6.73 -11.29
N ILE A 28 -24.40 5.39 -11.25
CA ILE A 28 -25.66 4.63 -11.30
C ILE A 28 -26.58 5.03 -10.12
N ILE A 29 -26.02 5.16 -8.92
CA ILE A 29 -26.75 5.58 -7.72
C ILE A 29 -27.30 6.99 -7.85
N ALA A 30 -26.51 7.93 -8.39
CA ALA A 30 -26.96 9.28 -8.60
C ALA A 30 -28.19 9.32 -9.52
N VAL A 31 -28.20 8.50 -10.59
CA VAL A 31 -29.35 8.34 -11.48
C VAL A 31 -30.54 7.71 -10.75
N LEU A 32 -30.35 6.61 -10.00
CA LEU A 32 -31.45 5.95 -9.28
C LEU A 32 -32.08 6.86 -8.22
N LYS A 33 -31.25 7.61 -7.47
CA LYS A 33 -31.72 8.60 -6.50
C LYS A 33 -32.45 9.77 -7.16
N LEU A 34 -32.05 10.19 -8.36
CA LEU A 34 -32.76 11.21 -9.13
C LEU A 34 -34.22 10.82 -9.43
N TYR A 35 -34.49 9.53 -9.60
CA TYR A 35 -35.84 8.98 -9.78
C TYR A 35 -36.48 8.47 -8.49
N HIS A 36 -35.96 8.85 -7.32
CA HIS A 36 -36.49 8.50 -6.00
C HIS A 36 -36.57 6.98 -5.73
N PHE A 37 -35.69 6.19 -6.35
CA PHE A 37 -35.63 4.76 -6.06
C PHE A 37 -34.98 4.50 -4.69
N GLU A 38 -35.69 3.78 -3.82
CA GLU A 38 -35.16 3.41 -2.50
C GLU A 38 -34.25 2.18 -2.60
N ILE A 39 -33.04 2.31 -2.06
CA ILE A 39 -32.06 1.21 -2.01
C ILE A 39 -31.83 0.88 -0.54
N THR A 40 -32.21 -0.33 -0.14
CA THR A 40 -31.99 -0.84 1.21
C THR A 40 -30.75 -1.72 1.24
N PRO A 41 -29.67 -1.33 1.95
CA PRO A 41 -28.51 -2.19 2.14
C PRO A 41 -28.89 -3.45 2.91
N GLN A 42 -28.41 -4.62 2.46
CA GLN A 42 -28.59 -5.89 3.16
C GLN A 42 -27.26 -6.34 3.76
N PHE A 43 -27.27 -6.73 5.03
CA PHE A 43 -26.08 -7.14 5.77
C PHE A 43 -26.23 -8.58 6.28
N LEU A 44 -26.11 -9.54 5.36
CA LEU A 44 -26.21 -10.97 5.64
C LEU A 44 -24.80 -11.57 5.69
N LEU A 45 -24.28 -11.80 6.90
CA LEU A 45 -22.98 -12.42 7.12
C LEU A 45 -23.14 -13.73 7.89
N SER A 46 -22.71 -14.84 7.27
CA SER A 46 -22.57 -16.11 7.99
C SER A 46 -21.32 -16.06 8.86
N THR A 47 -21.46 -16.45 10.13
CA THR A 47 -20.35 -16.60 11.10
C THR A 47 -20.15 -18.05 11.54
N GLU A 48 -20.98 -18.97 11.04
CA GLU A 48 -21.02 -20.38 11.47
C GLU A 48 -19.75 -21.15 11.09
N TYR A 49 -19.12 -20.77 9.98
CA TYR A 49 -17.97 -21.49 9.41
C TYR A 49 -16.62 -20.85 9.72
N ASP A 50 -16.55 -19.99 10.74
CA ASP A 50 -15.34 -19.24 11.09
C ASP A 50 -14.10 -20.14 11.26
N ILE A 51 -14.18 -21.19 12.08
CA ILE A 51 -13.06 -22.11 12.32
C ILE A 51 -12.69 -22.93 11.06
N PRO A 52 -13.63 -23.60 10.37
CA PRO A 52 -13.32 -24.29 9.12
C PRO A 52 -12.63 -23.40 8.09
N LEU A 53 -13.07 -22.15 7.94
CA LEU A 53 -12.50 -21.21 6.99
C LEU A 53 -11.08 -20.80 7.37
N LYS A 54 -10.79 -20.59 8.67
CA LYS A 54 -9.42 -20.33 9.15
C LYS A 54 -8.47 -21.47 8.82
N ILE A 55 -8.90 -22.72 9.02
CA ILE A 55 -8.10 -23.91 8.72
C ILE A 55 -7.85 -24.00 7.21
N LEU A 56 -8.89 -23.84 6.38
CA LEU A 56 -8.78 -23.90 4.93
C LEU A 56 -7.83 -22.84 4.39
N CYS A 57 -7.99 -21.58 4.81
CA CYS A 57 -7.11 -20.48 4.38
C CYS A 57 -5.68 -20.70 4.84
N SER A 58 -5.47 -21.11 6.09
CA SER A 58 -4.12 -21.40 6.62
C SER A 58 -3.44 -22.53 5.83
N SER A 59 -4.18 -23.60 5.53
CA SER A 59 -3.68 -24.71 4.72
C SER A 59 -3.31 -24.26 3.29
N ALA A 60 -4.16 -23.43 2.67
CA ALA A 60 -3.89 -22.90 1.34
C ALA A 60 -2.62 -22.02 1.32
N PHE A 61 -2.48 -21.11 2.28
CA PHE A 61 -1.31 -20.23 2.34
C PHE A 61 -0.02 -20.97 2.71
N PHE A 62 -0.12 -21.98 3.58
CA PHE A 62 0.99 -22.87 3.87
C PHE A 62 1.43 -23.65 2.63
N SER A 63 0.47 -24.14 1.83
CA SER A 63 0.78 -24.83 0.58
C SER A 63 1.55 -23.95 -0.41
N LEU A 64 1.22 -22.66 -0.51
CA LEU A 64 1.97 -21.71 -1.34
C LEU A 64 3.43 -21.56 -0.88
N ILE A 65 3.68 -21.53 0.44
CA ILE A 65 5.05 -21.46 0.97
C ILE A 65 5.82 -22.73 0.62
N ILE A 66 5.22 -23.91 0.81
CA ILE A 66 5.86 -25.18 0.50
C ILE A 66 6.19 -25.27 -0.99
N ILE A 67 5.21 -25.00 -1.86
CA ILE A 67 5.40 -25.04 -3.32
C ILE A 67 6.48 -24.04 -3.72
N GLY A 68 6.43 -22.81 -3.20
CA GLY A 68 7.43 -21.78 -3.50
C GLY A 68 8.84 -22.15 -3.04
N PHE A 69 8.98 -22.82 -1.88
CA PHE A 69 10.26 -23.31 -1.38
C PHE A 69 10.86 -24.39 -2.28
N TYR A 70 10.05 -25.35 -2.77
CA TYR A 70 10.51 -26.36 -3.71
C TYR A 70 10.89 -25.77 -5.07
N ILE A 71 10.13 -24.78 -5.56
CA ILE A 71 10.47 -24.07 -6.82
C ILE A 71 11.77 -23.28 -6.66
N ASN A 72 12.08 -22.80 -5.46
CA ASN A 72 13.30 -22.05 -5.16
C ASN A 72 14.46 -22.96 -4.69
N ASP A 73 14.57 -24.17 -5.24
CA ASP A 73 15.63 -25.15 -4.97
C ASP A 73 15.82 -25.47 -3.47
N ASN A 74 14.72 -25.57 -2.72
CA ASN A 74 14.73 -25.78 -1.27
C ASN A 74 15.51 -24.70 -0.51
N SER A 75 15.45 -23.45 -0.98
CA SER A 75 16.14 -22.32 -0.40
C SER A 75 15.20 -21.14 -0.18
N LEU A 76 15.54 -20.26 0.76
CA LEU A 76 14.93 -18.93 0.93
C LEU A 76 15.88 -17.82 0.48
N SER A 77 16.97 -18.18 -0.22
CA SER A 77 17.92 -17.21 -0.75
C SER A 77 17.21 -16.20 -1.65
N GLY A 78 17.47 -14.92 -1.43
CA GLY A 78 16.82 -13.81 -2.15
C GLY A 78 15.50 -13.33 -1.57
N TYR A 79 14.85 -14.06 -0.64
CA TYR A 79 13.59 -13.63 -0.06
C TYR A 79 13.71 -12.29 0.68
N PHE A 80 14.83 -12.04 1.35
CA PHE A 80 15.09 -10.77 2.03
C PHE A 80 15.17 -9.58 1.05
N SER A 81 15.63 -9.82 -0.18
CA SER A 81 15.65 -8.80 -1.23
C SER A 81 14.24 -8.51 -1.76
N LEU A 82 13.37 -9.53 -1.80
CA LEU A 82 11.95 -9.36 -2.15
C LEU A 82 11.21 -8.53 -1.09
N ILE A 83 11.35 -8.86 0.20
CA ILE A 83 10.59 -8.12 1.24
C ILE A 83 11.00 -6.66 1.37
N LYS A 84 12.24 -6.32 0.98
CA LYS A 84 12.77 -4.95 0.96
C LYS A 84 12.33 -4.14 -0.26
N ASP A 85 11.71 -4.78 -1.24
CA ASP A 85 11.23 -4.09 -2.42
C ASP A 85 10.13 -3.08 -2.08
N ASN A 86 10.12 -1.94 -2.78
CA ASN A 86 9.09 -0.92 -2.57
C ASN A 86 7.73 -1.33 -3.17
N GLY A 87 7.72 -2.25 -4.14
CA GLY A 87 6.50 -2.80 -4.72
C GLY A 87 5.80 -1.92 -5.75
N TYR A 88 6.35 -0.75 -6.07
CA TYR A 88 5.72 0.15 -7.03
C TYR A 88 5.86 -0.39 -8.44
N LYS A 89 4.72 -0.56 -9.14
CA LYS A 89 4.64 -1.09 -10.52
C LYS A 89 5.50 -2.34 -10.73
N SER A 90 5.54 -3.21 -9.74
CA SER A 90 6.42 -4.38 -9.71
C SER A 90 5.66 -5.65 -10.05
N ASP A 91 6.32 -6.53 -10.79
CA ASP A 91 5.91 -7.91 -11.00
C ASP A 91 6.97 -8.81 -10.34
N PHE A 92 6.64 -9.39 -9.19
CA PHE A 92 7.57 -10.23 -8.44
C PHE A 92 7.82 -11.58 -9.11
N THR A 93 6.88 -12.08 -9.92
CA THR A 93 7.12 -13.31 -10.69
C THR A 93 8.23 -13.11 -11.71
N GLN A 94 8.26 -11.95 -12.37
CA GLN A 94 9.32 -11.59 -13.30
C GLN A 94 10.62 -11.19 -12.59
N LYS A 95 10.52 -10.46 -11.47
CA LYS A 95 11.68 -9.88 -10.77
C LYS A 95 12.42 -10.86 -9.86
N TYR A 96 11.69 -11.75 -9.18
CA TYR A 96 12.23 -12.66 -8.16
C TYR A 96 11.93 -14.14 -8.45
N GLY A 97 11.20 -14.43 -9.54
CA GLY A 97 10.79 -15.79 -9.89
C GLY A 97 9.54 -16.25 -9.13
N TYR A 98 8.97 -17.36 -9.60
CA TYR A 98 7.75 -17.93 -9.02
C TYR A 98 7.94 -18.43 -7.59
N GLY A 99 9.10 -19.02 -7.26
CA GLY A 99 9.36 -19.60 -5.95
C GLY A 99 9.27 -18.60 -4.81
N LEU A 100 10.09 -17.54 -4.87
CA LEU A 100 10.05 -16.46 -3.89
C LEU A 100 8.72 -15.70 -3.88
N THR A 101 8.06 -15.58 -5.04
CA THR A 101 6.75 -14.96 -5.13
C THR A 101 5.68 -15.76 -4.38
N PHE A 102 5.63 -17.09 -4.56
CA PHE A 102 4.67 -17.94 -3.86
C PHE A 102 4.92 -17.98 -2.35
N ILE A 103 6.19 -17.99 -1.92
CA ILE A 103 6.56 -17.82 -0.51
C ILE A 103 6.01 -16.50 0.02
N ASN A 104 6.23 -15.39 -0.70
CA ASN A 104 5.71 -14.08 -0.30
C ASN A 104 4.18 -14.07 -0.21
N MET A 105 3.49 -14.63 -1.20
CA MET A 105 2.02 -14.73 -1.22
C MET A 105 1.50 -15.49 0.01
N GLY A 106 2.11 -16.62 0.36
CA GLY A 106 1.73 -17.39 1.55
C GLY A 106 1.99 -16.64 2.86
N VAL A 107 3.15 -15.99 3.00
CA VAL A 107 3.48 -15.16 4.18
C VAL A 107 2.50 -13.99 4.32
N MET A 108 2.19 -13.31 3.23
CA MET A 108 1.20 -12.23 3.21
C MET A 108 -0.20 -12.71 3.58
N GLY A 109 -0.56 -13.95 3.22
CA GLY A 109 -1.77 -14.62 3.68
C GLY A 109 -1.81 -14.77 5.20
N PHE A 110 -0.72 -15.22 5.83
CA PHE A 110 -0.63 -15.32 7.29
C PHE A 110 -0.64 -13.96 8.00
N VAL A 111 0.04 -12.95 7.46
CA VAL A 111 -0.06 -11.56 7.96
C VAL A 111 -1.51 -11.10 7.97
N SER A 112 -2.23 -11.40 6.88
CA SER A 112 -3.64 -11.03 6.74
C SER A 112 -4.55 -11.78 7.71
N ILE A 113 -4.34 -13.09 7.91
CA ILE A 113 -5.06 -13.87 8.94
C ILE A 113 -4.80 -13.27 10.33
N GLY A 114 -3.53 -12.98 10.65
CA GLY A 114 -3.15 -12.38 11.93
C GLY A 114 -3.86 -11.04 12.16
N PHE A 115 -3.97 -10.21 11.13
CA PHE A 115 -4.72 -8.95 11.22
C PHE A 115 -6.21 -9.16 11.52
N VAL A 116 -6.87 -10.10 10.83
CA VAL A 116 -8.28 -10.43 11.10
C VAL A 116 -8.46 -10.92 12.54
N MET A 117 -7.54 -11.74 13.04
CA MET A 117 -7.57 -12.21 14.43
C MET A 117 -7.37 -11.08 15.45
N ILE A 118 -6.44 -10.15 15.19
CA ILE A 118 -6.21 -8.96 16.05
C ILE A 118 -7.47 -8.10 16.13
N THR A 119 -8.17 -7.90 15.01
CA THR A 119 -9.42 -7.12 15.00
C THR A 119 -10.59 -7.86 15.67
N GLY A 120 -10.48 -9.17 15.91
CA GLY A 120 -11.55 -9.99 16.47
C GLY A 120 -12.67 -10.33 15.47
N GLN A 121 -12.43 -10.15 14.18
CA GLN A 121 -13.43 -10.38 13.15
C GLN A 121 -13.57 -11.87 12.80
N ALA A 122 -14.81 -12.35 12.70
CA ALA A 122 -15.11 -13.70 12.23
C ALA A 122 -14.90 -13.84 10.71
N PHE A 123 -14.37 -14.99 10.29
CA PHE A 123 -14.15 -15.35 8.90
C PHE A 123 -15.48 -15.64 8.21
N ASN A 124 -15.67 -15.00 7.07
CA ASN A 124 -16.86 -15.09 6.22
C ASN A 124 -16.47 -14.78 4.77
N GLY A 125 -17.44 -14.83 3.85
CA GLY A 125 -17.21 -14.59 2.41
C GLY A 125 -16.40 -13.32 2.11
N PRO A 126 -16.82 -12.14 2.58
CA PRO A 126 -16.05 -10.90 2.38
C PRO A 126 -14.62 -10.94 2.94
N VAL A 127 -14.41 -11.54 4.13
CA VAL A 127 -13.06 -11.70 4.71
C VAL A 127 -12.20 -12.59 3.83
N LEU A 128 -12.75 -13.69 3.31
CA LEU A 128 -12.04 -14.57 2.37
C LEU A 128 -11.67 -13.82 1.08
N ALA A 129 -12.61 -13.09 0.50
CA ALA A 129 -12.35 -12.30 -0.70
C ALA A 129 -11.21 -11.31 -0.45
N ALA A 130 -11.21 -10.63 0.70
CA ALA A 130 -10.16 -9.71 1.10
C ALA A 130 -8.80 -10.42 1.27
N LEU A 131 -8.77 -11.55 1.99
CA LEU A 131 -7.55 -12.36 2.20
C LEU A 131 -6.92 -12.80 0.88
N PHE A 132 -7.70 -13.43 0.00
CA PHE A 132 -7.20 -13.88 -1.30
C PHE A 132 -6.82 -12.72 -2.22
N THR A 133 -7.45 -11.55 -2.07
CA THR A 133 -7.03 -10.34 -2.79
C THR A 133 -5.66 -9.87 -2.32
N VAL A 134 -5.40 -9.81 -1.01
CA VAL A 134 -4.05 -9.47 -0.49
C VAL A 134 -3.02 -10.45 -1.02
N VAL A 135 -3.29 -11.75 -0.92
CA VAL A 135 -2.41 -12.83 -1.39
C VAL A 135 -2.14 -12.73 -2.88
N GLY A 136 -3.18 -12.64 -3.71
CA GLY A 136 -3.04 -12.55 -5.18
C GLY A 136 -2.20 -11.35 -5.61
N PHE A 137 -2.51 -10.16 -5.10
CA PHE A 137 -1.77 -8.95 -5.43
C PHE A 137 -0.41 -8.84 -4.71
N SER A 138 -0.05 -9.79 -3.85
CA SER A 138 1.32 -9.85 -3.30
C SER A 138 2.35 -10.27 -4.35
N ALA A 139 1.92 -10.85 -5.47
CA ALA A 139 2.76 -11.02 -6.65
C ALA A 139 3.03 -9.69 -7.39
N ASN A 140 2.23 -8.66 -7.14
CA ASN A 140 2.30 -7.35 -7.82
C ASN A 140 2.84 -6.24 -6.91
N GLY A 141 3.72 -6.58 -5.97
CA GLY A 141 4.43 -5.58 -5.17
C GLY A 141 4.02 -5.43 -3.71
N LYS A 142 3.22 -6.32 -3.12
CA LYS A 142 3.01 -6.27 -1.65
C LYS A 142 4.06 -7.09 -0.93
N THR A 143 4.65 -6.49 0.09
CA THR A 143 5.58 -7.13 1.02
C THR A 143 5.12 -6.88 2.44
N VAL A 144 5.67 -7.63 3.39
CA VAL A 144 5.40 -7.41 4.81
C VAL A 144 5.78 -5.97 5.22
N PHE A 145 6.90 -5.44 4.70
CA PHE A 145 7.42 -4.13 5.08
C PHE A 145 6.60 -2.96 4.56
N ASN A 146 6.02 -3.05 3.37
CA ASN A 146 5.17 -1.99 2.83
C ASN A 146 3.68 -2.16 3.21
N THR A 147 3.28 -3.32 3.73
CA THR A 147 1.90 -3.59 4.13
C THR A 147 1.63 -3.33 5.61
N LEU A 148 2.54 -3.72 6.51
CA LEU A 148 2.34 -3.52 7.95
C LEU A 148 2.10 -2.05 8.35
N PRO A 149 2.77 -1.04 7.75
CA PRO A 149 2.48 0.36 8.08
C PRO A 149 1.06 0.77 7.71
N ILE A 150 0.50 0.25 6.62
CA ILE A 150 -0.89 0.48 6.21
C ILE A 150 -1.85 -0.09 7.26
N LEU A 151 -1.65 -1.36 7.64
CA LEU A 151 -2.46 -2.04 8.65
C LEU A 151 -2.41 -1.32 10.00
N LEU A 152 -1.22 -0.85 10.40
CA LEU A 152 -1.04 -0.05 11.60
C LEU A 152 -1.80 1.28 11.52
N GLY A 153 -1.75 1.97 10.38
CA GLY A 153 -2.54 3.18 10.15
C GLY A 153 -4.03 2.97 10.34
N VAL A 154 -4.56 1.86 9.83
CA VAL A 154 -5.97 1.48 9.99
C VAL A 154 -6.32 1.22 11.46
N LEU A 155 -5.47 0.51 12.21
CA LEU A 155 -5.67 0.30 13.65
C LEU A 155 -5.60 1.60 14.45
N LEU A 156 -4.71 2.52 14.08
CA LEU A 156 -4.63 3.83 14.73
C LEU A 156 -5.89 4.67 14.45
N ALA A 157 -6.42 4.61 13.22
CA ALA A 157 -7.67 5.26 12.89
C ALA A 157 -8.86 4.69 13.66
N SER A 158 -8.85 3.37 13.96
CA SER A 158 -9.94 2.75 14.70
C SER A 158 -10.06 3.22 16.15
N LEU A 159 -8.98 3.70 16.76
CA LEU A 159 -9.00 4.24 18.13
C LEU A 159 -9.90 5.49 18.27
N GLY A 160 -10.04 6.27 17.19
CA GLY A 160 -10.90 7.46 17.14
C GLY A 160 -12.22 7.27 16.39
N SER A 161 -12.48 6.06 15.89
CA SER A 161 -13.61 5.78 15.00
C SER A 161 -14.72 4.99 15.70
N LYS A 162 -15.95 5.16 15.24
CA LYS A 162 -17.14 4.40 15.70
C LYS A 162 -17.53 3.26 14.72
N GLY A 163 -16.64 2.87 13.81
CA GLY A 163 -16.90 1.83 12.83
C GLY A 163 -17.06 0.43 13.43
N SER A 164 -17.77 -0.45 12.72
CA SER A 164 -17.88 -1.86 13.11
C SER A 164 -16.55 -2.60 12.98
N ILE A 165 -16.37 -3.68 13.76
CA ILE A 165 -15.22 -4.59 13.65
C ILE A 165 -15.08 -5.15 12.22
N PHE A 166 -16.21 -5.46 11.58
CA PHE A 166 -16.23 -5.90 10.19
C PHE A 166 -15.65 -4.85 9.24
N THR A 167 -16.11 -3.60 9.35
CA THR A 167 -15.58 -2.49 8.55
C THR A 167 -14.08 -2.32 8.79
N LEU A 168 -13.64 -2.37 10.04
CA LEU A 168 -12.23 -2.26 10.40
C LEU A 168 -11.38 -3.35 9.74
N ALA A 169 -11.78 -4.62 9.89
CA ALA A 169 -11.04 -5.75 9.34
C ALA A 169 -10.96 -5.70 7.81
N ILE A 170 -12.09 -5.47 7.15
CA ILE A 170 -12.18 -5.40 5.69
C ILE A 170 -11.41 -4.19 5.16
N SER A 171 -11.48 -3.03 5.83
CA SER A 171 -10.69 -1.85 5.47
C SER A 171 -9.21 -2.05 5.65
N GLY A 172 -8.76 -2.74 6.70
CA GLY A 172 -7.34 -3.09 6.83
C GLY A 172 -6.85 -3.93 5.67
N LEU A 173 -7.52 -5.05 5.39
CA LEU A 173 -7.13 -5.97 4.34
C LEU A 173 -7.16 -5.31 2.95
N PHE A 174 -8.25 -4.63 2.60
CA PHE A 174 -8.32 -3.96 1.30
C PHE A 174 -7.50 -2.67 1.24
N GLY A 175 -7.28 -2.00 2.37
CA GLY A 175 -6.43 -0.80 2.44
C GLY A 175 -4.99 -1.09 2.07
N THR A 176 -4.53 -2.34 2.23
CA THR A 176 -3.21 -2.78 1.75
C THR A 176 -2.97 -2.54 0.24
N ALA A 177 -4.01 -2.24 -0.55
CA ALA A 177 -3.85 -1.76 -1.92
C ALA A 177 -2.88 -0.58 -2.05
N LEU A 178 -2.81 0.24 -1.00
CA LEU A 178 -1.96 1.42 -0.85
C LEU A 178 -0.52 1.10 -0.41
N ALA A 179 -0.16 -0.18 -0.30
CA ALA A 179 1.20 -0.61 0.05
C ALA A 179 2.32 0.08 -0.76
N PRO A 180 2.18 0.34 -2.07
CA PRO A 180 3.20 1.09 -2.83
C PRO A 180 3.49 2.49 -2.26
N ILE A 181 2.51 3.17 -1.66
CA ILE A 181 2.72 4.48 -1.00
C ILE A 181 3.72 4.31 0.16
N SER A 182 3.53 3.28 0.98
CA SER A 182 4.47 2.97 2.07
C SER A 182 5.84 2.58 1.55
N GLY A 183 5.90 1.86 0.43
CA GLY A 183 7.16 1.41 -0.16
C GLY A 183 7.99 2.56 -0.73
N ILE A 184 7.36 3.52 -1.40
CA ILE A 184 8.04 4.66 -2.06
C ILE A 184 8.30 5.81 -1.09
N PHE A 185 7.30 6.22 -0.32
CA PHE A 185 7.38 7.40 0.56
C PHE A 185 7.73 7.04 2.01
N GLY A 186 7.88 5.74 2.31
CA GLY A 186 8.28 5.23 3.62
C GLY A 186 7.12 4.87 4.55
N PRO A 187 7.41 4.21 5.69
CA PRO A 187 6.40 3.64 6.58
C PRO A 187 5.44 4.68 7.18
N VAL A 188 5.91 5.90 7.45
CA VAL A 188 5.04 6.98 7.95
C VAL A 188 3.95 7.36 6.94
N ALA A 189 4.31 7.44 5.65
CA ALA A 189 3.34 7.67 4.59
C ALA A 189 2.34 6.52 4.49
N GLY A 190 2.79 5.27 4.70
CA GLY A 190 1.91 4.10 4.81
C GLY A 190 0.91 4.21 5.97
N ILE A 191 1.37 4.61 7.16
CA ILE A 191 0.49 4.82 8.32
C ILE A 191 -0.57 5.88 8.01
N ILE A 192 -0.18 7.01 7.42
CA ILE A 192 -1.11 8.07 7.01
C ILE A 192 -2.11 7.56 5.97
N ALA A 193 -1.66 6.79 4.99
CA ALA A 193 -2.51 6.21 3.95
C ALA A 193 -3.54 5.23 4.53
N GLY A 194 -3.12 4.33 5.42
CA GLY A 194 -4.04 3.42 6.12
C GLY A 194 -5.04 4.16 7.00
N TRP A 195 -4.57 5.18 7.73
CA TRP A 195 -5.44 6.00 8.58
C TRP A 195 -6.53 6.71 7.77
N LEU A 196 -6.14 7.37 6.67
CA LEU A 196 -7.07 8.04 5.75
C LEU A 196 -8.00 7.06 5.05
N HIS A 197 -7.51 5.86 4.70
CA HIS A 197 -8.33 4.83 4.07
C HIS A 197 -9.53 4.46 4.93
N LEU A 198 -9.34 4.16 6.21
CA LEU A 198 -10.48 3.85 7.10
C LEU A 198 -11.44 5.03 7.20
N ALA A 199 -10.92 6.26 7.32
CA ALA A 199 -11.74 7.48 7.38
C ALA A 199 -12.60 7.65 6.10
N VAL A 200 -12.02 7.42 4.92
CA VAL A 200 -12.76 7.51 3.64
C VAL A 200 -13.81 6.40 3.56
N VAL A 201 -13.45 5.14 3.83
CA VAL A 201 -14.35 3.98 3.73
C VAL A 201 -15.64 4.18 4.52
N GLN A 202 -15.54 4.75 5.72
CA GLN A 202 -16.67 4.97 6.61
C GLN A 202 -17.66 6.03 6.11
N ASN A 203 -17.21 6.93 5.23
CA ASN A 203 -18.02 8.03 4.73
C ASN A 203 -18.53 7.78 3.30
N VAL A 204 -17.75 7.09 2.45
CA VAL A 204 -18.14 6.86 1.05
C VAL A 204 -19.26 5.84 0.86
N GLY A 205 -19.58 5.05 1.89
CA GLY A 205 -20.76 4.16 1.89
C GLY A 205 -22.07 4.86 1.53
N LEU A 206 -22.20 6.12 1.92
CA LEU A 206 -23.36 6.96 1.62
C LEU A 206 -23.41 7.42 0.16
N VAL A 207 -22.25 7.59 -0.46
CA VAL A 207 -22.08 8.10 -1.83
C VAL A 207 -22.61 7.09 -2.85
N HIS A 208 -22.36 5.80 -2.63
CA HIS A 208 -22.85 4.72 -3.50
C HIS A 208 -24.04 3.94 -2.91
N GLY A 209 -24.65 4.44 -1.83
CA GLY A 209 -25.89 3.87 -1.27
C GLY A 209 -25.83 2.40 -0.89
N GLY A 210 -24.64 1.85 -0.64
CA GLY A 210 -24.45 0.43 -0.32
C GLY A 210 -24.47 -0.53 -1.53
N LEU A 211 -24.63 -0.04 -2.78
CA LEU A 211 -24.56 -0.90 -3.97
C LEU A 211 -23.13 -1.29 -4.35
N ASN A 212 -22.12 -0.55 -3.89
CA ASN A 212 -20.73 -0.84 -4.23
C ASN A 212 -20.09 -1.80 -3.22
N LEU A 213 -20.04 -3.09 -3.58
CA LEU A 213 -19.27 -4.11 -2.86
C LEU A 213 -17.75 -3.84 -2.87
N TYR A 214 -17.26 -3.01 -3.80
CA TYR A 214 -15.86 -2.58 -3.89
C TYR A 214 -15.57 -1.27 -3.15
N ASN A 215 -16.34 -0.95 -2.10
CA ASN A 215 -16.19 0.29 -1.34
C ASN A 215 -14.74 0.60 -0.93
N ASN A 216 -13.98 -0.44 -0.56
CA ASN A 216 -12.59 -0.27 -0.12
C ASN A 216 -11.61 0.02 -1.27
N GLY A 217 -11.81 -0.56 -2.45
CA GLY A 217 -11.02 -0.21 -3.65
C GLY A 217 -11.35 1.19 -4.14
N PHE A 218 -12.62 1.59 -4.08
CA PHE A 218 -13.03 2.98 -4.32
C PHE A 218 -12.34 3.97 -3.38
N SER A 219 -12.34 3.65 -2.09
CA SER A 219 -11.69 4.48 -1.08
C SER A 219 -10.17 4.53 -1.27
N ALA A 220 -9.53 3.41 -1.64
CA ALA A 220 -8.11 3.37 -1.92
C ALA A 220 -7.73 4.30 -3.09
N GLY A 221 -8.47 4.26 -4.20
CA GLY A 221 -8.23 5.17 -5.32
C GLY A 221 -8.37 6.65 -4.95
N ILE A 222 -9.37 7.02 -4.13
CA ILE A 222 -9.51 8.39 -3.61
C ILE A 222 -8.31 8.79 -2.75
N VAL A 223 -7.93 7.93 -1.79
CA VAL A 223 -6.80 8.21 -0.89
C VAL A 223 -5.49 8.33 -1.65
N ALA A 224 -5.24 7.43 -2.61
CA ALA A 224 -4.05 7.48 -3.44
C ALA A 224 -4.00 8.78 -4.27
N GLY A 225 -5.10 9.14 -4.94
CA GLY A 225 -5.18 10.38 -5.73
C GLY A 225 -5.03 11.65 -4.88
N PHE A 226 -5.47 11.63 -3.62
CA PHE A 226 -5.29 12.76 -2.70
C PHE A 226 -3.86 12.86 -2.14
N LEU A 227 -3.28 11.74 -1.72
CA LEU A 227 -1.97 11.72 -1.07
C LEU A 227 -0.81 11.91 -2.05
N LEU A 228 -0.96 11.42 -3.28
CA LEU A 228 0.13 11.41 -4.26
C LEU A 228 0.67 12.83 -4.57
N PRO A 229 -0.16 13.84 -4.89
CA PRO A 229 0.34 15.20 -5.10
C PRO A 229 1.07 15.78 -3.89
N ILE A 230 0.59 15.47 -2.68
CA ILE A 230 1.16 15.97 -1.42
C ILE A 230 2.55 15.34 -1.19
N PHE A 231 2.67 14.03 -1.31
CA PHE A 231 3.94 13.34 -1.08
C PHE A 231 4.96 13.61 -2.17
N ASN A 232 4.55 13.75 -3.43
CA ASN A 232 5.43 14.19 -4.51
C ASN A 232 5.99 15.58 -4.22
N MET A 233 5.15 16.55 -3.84
CA MET A 233 5.58 17.90 -3.48
C MET A 233 6.58 17.91 -2.32
N ILE A 234 6.31 17.14 -1.25
CA ILE A 234 7.22 17.04 -0.09
C ILE A 234 8.56 16.43 -0.50
N THR A 235 8.53 15.37 -1.30
CA THR A 235 9.73 14.65 -1.76
C THR A 235 10.59 15.54 -2.66
N ASP A 236 9.99 16.23 -3.61
CA ASP A 236 10.68 17.15 -4.51
C ASP A 236 11.34 18.31 -3.74
N ASN A 237 10.62 18.90 -2.79
CA ASN A 237 11.16 19.96 -1.94
C ASN A 237 12.36 19.47 -1.10
N ASN A 238 12.28 18.25 -0.57
CA ASN A 238 13.39 17.67 0.20
C ASN A 238 14.61 17.37 -0.68
N ASN A 239 14.40 16.90 -1.91
CA ASN A 239 15.47 16.66 -2.87
C ASN A 239 16.15 17.97 -3.28
N GLN A 240 15.37 19.03 -3.57
CA GLN A 240 15.90 20.36 -3.87
C GLN A 240 16.72 20.93 -2.70
N ARG A 241 16.25 20.77 -1.45
CA ARG A 241 17.00 21.17 -0.25
C ARG A 241 18.34 20.45 -0.12
N LYS A 242 18.36 19.12 -0.32
CA LYS A 242 19.61 18.32 -0.29
C LYS A 242 20.60 18.77 -1.37
N MET A 243 20.13 18.97 -2.60
CA MET A 243 20.97 19.47 -3.70
C MET A 243 21.54 20.85 -3.40
N ASN A 244 20.76 21.75 -2.81
CA ASN A 244 21.22 23.10 -2.44
C ASN A 244 22.29 23.06 -1.33
N ILE A 245 22.16 22.17 -0.34
CA ILE A 245 23.16 21.96 0.70
C ILE A 245 24.46 21.42 0.09
N GLN A 246 24.36 20.40 -0.78
CA GLN A 246 25.53 19.84 -1.48
C GLN A 246 26.24 20.88 -2.36
N ARG A 247 25.49 21.71 -3.10
CA ARG A 247 26.05 22.82 -3.89
C ARG A 247 26.78 23.84 -3.01
N LYS A 248 26.20 24.23 -1.87
CA LYS A 248 26.85 25.14 -0.91
C LYS A 248 28.15 24.54 -0.35
N HIS A 249 28.14 23.27 0.01
CA HIS A 249 29.33 22.57 0.50
C HIS A 249 30.42 22.48 -0.57
N MET A 250 30.06 22.12 -1.81
CA MET A 250 31.01 22.09 -2.93
C MET A 250 31.59 23.46 -3.26
N ASN A 251 30.79 24.52 -3.21
CA ASN A 251 31.27 25.89 -3.41
C ASN A 251 32.24 26.29 -2.28
N PHE A 252 31.92 25.96 -1.03
CA PHE A 252 32.82 26.19 0.10
C PHE A 252 34.18 25.48 -0.09
N LEU A 253 34.17 24.20 -0.46
CA LEU A 253 35.40 23.45 -0.72
C LEU A 253 36.24 24.08 -1.85
N LYS A 254 35.61 24.53 -2.94
CA LYS A 254 36.30 25.24 -4.03
C LYS A 254 36.92 26.55 -3.55
N THR A 255 36.21 27.33 -2.73
CA THR A 255 36.75 28.57 -2.16
C THR A 255 37.95 28.30 -1.25
N VAL A 256 37.88 27.26 -0.40
CA VAL A 256 38.99 26.85 0.47
C VAL A 256 40.20 26.43 -0.37
N GLN A 257 40.00 25.60 -1.40
CA GLN A 257 41.08 25.18 -2.31
C GLN A 257 41.73 26.35 -3.03
N ALA A 258 40.94 27.30 -3.54
CA ALA A 258 41.45 28.50 -4.19
C ALA A 258 42.28 29.36 -3.23
N ASN A 259 41.84 29.53 -1.98
CA ASN A 259 42.58 30.25 -0.95
C ASN A 259 43.89 29.55 -0.56
N ILE A 260 43.88 28.21 -0.46
CA ILE A 260 45.11 27.44 -0.18
C ILE A 260 46.10 27.59 -1.34
N LYS A 261 45.63 27.44 -2.59
CA LYS A 261 46.47 27.61 -3.78
C LYS A 261 47.10 29.00 -3.83
N LYS A 262 46.30 30.05 -3.62
CA LYS A 262 46.79 31.43 -3.56
C LYS A 262 47.89 31.62 -2.51
N ARG A 263 47.75 31.03 -1.33
CA ARG A 263 48.78 31.09 -0.27
C ARG A 263 50.05 30.31 -0.60
N ILE A 264 49.96 29.25 -1.41
CA ILE A 264 51.13 28.50 -1.87
C ILE A 264 51.87 29.35 -2.92
N ASP A 265 51.13 29.89 -3.89
CA ASP A 265 51.69 30.75 -4.93
C ASP A 265 52.39 31.99 -4.32
N GLU A 266 51.78 32.64 -3.30
CA GLU A 266 52.38 33.77 -2.57
C GLU A 266 53.70 33.40 -1.86
N LYS A 267 53.80 32.18 -1.30
CA LYS A 267 55.04 31.71 -0.64
C LYS A 267 56.15 31.37 -1.63
N GLU A 268 55.81 30.77 -2.77
CA GLU A 268 56.78 30.47 -3.82
C GLU A 268 57.37 31.75 -4.45
N ASP A 269 56.58 32.82 -4.52
CA ASP A 269 57.04 34.13 -5.01
C ASP A 269 57.93 34.86 -3.98
N GLU A 270 57.73 34.63 -2.68
CA GLU A 270 58.61 35.15 -1.61
C GLU A 270 59.95 34.40 -1.54
N GLU A 271 60.00 33.09 -1.79
CA GLU A 271 61.25 32.30 -1.80
C GLU A 271 62.13 32.54 -3.05
N LYS A 272 61.58 33.13 -4.12
CA LYS A 272 62.31 33.48 -5.36
C LYS A 272 62.90 34.89 -5.37
N LYS A 273 62.67 35.70 -4.34
CA LYS A 273 63.26 37.04 -4.16
C LYS A 273 64.44 37.02 -3.21
#